data_AF-A0A1G7GD83-F1
#
_entry.id   AF-A0A1G7GD83-F1
#
_cell.length_a   1.000
_cell.length_b   1.000
_cell.length_c   1.000
_cell.angle_alpha   90.00
_cell.angle_beta   90.00
_cell.angle_gamma   90.00
#
_symmetry.space_group_name_H-M   'P 1'
#
loop_
_entity.id
_entity.type
_entity.pdbx_description
1 polymer ?
#
loop_
_entity_poly.entity_id
_entity_poly.type
_entity_poly.pdbx_seq_one_letter_code
_entity_poly.pdbx_strand_id
1 'polypeptide(L)'
;MAKPEKPAPQVVPPRPGLGHLIDATGYSIAGMGRLWRETAARQELILGTVALGLLVFFGASVAQFLGFGVLFALLLAIEALNTAIEVLTDRISPEWSQAAKDAKDLGSLAVGLMVLCNVGFVAAVGLGLV
;
A
#
# COMPACT_ATOMS: atom_id res chain seq x y z
N MET A 1 -36.94 28.42 -13.38
CA MET A 1 -35.73 28.23 -14.21
C MET A 1 -35.11 26.89 -13.82
N ALA A 2 -35.00 25.95 -14.76
CA ALA A 2 -34.37 24.65 -14.49
C ALA A 2 -32.87 24.86 -14.21
N LYS A 3 -32.35 24.20 -13.17
CA LYS A 3 -30.92 24.24 -12.80
C LYS A 3 -30.12 23.57 -13.92
N PRO A 4 -29.01 24.16 -14.42
CA PRO A 4 -28.25 23.57 -15.52
C PRO A 4 -27.74 22.19 -15.13
N GLU A 5 -28.00 21.21 -15.99
CA GLU A 5 -27.59 19.83 -15.81
C GLU A 5 -26.06 19.74 -15.90
N LYS A 6 -25.43 19.15 -14.88
CA LYS A 6 -23.97 19.06 -14.80
C LYS A 6 -23.51 18.05 -15.87
N PRO A 7 -22.52 18.37 -16.73
CA PRO A 7 -22.07 17.43 -17.76
C PRO A 7 -21.66 16.10 -17.14
N ALA A 8 -22.05 15.00 -17.78
CA ALA A 8 -21.62 13.67 -17.37
C ALA A 8 -20.09 13.59 -17.32
N PRO A 9 -19.49 12.90 -16.34
CA PRO A 9 -18.03 12.76 -16.26
C PRO A 9 -17.49 12.16 -17.56
N GLN A 10 -16.62 12.88 -18.27
CA GLN A 10 -15.94 12.34 -19.44
C GLN A 10 -14.80 11.43 -18.98
N VAL A 11 -14.94 10.13 -19.21
CA VAL A 11 -13.85 9.17 -19.00
C VAL A 11 -12.88 9.31 -20.16
N VAL A 12 -11.74 9.97 -19.92
CA VAL A 12 -10.69 10.14 -20.93
C VAL A 12 -10.03 8.77 -21.18
N PRO A 13 -10.01 8.26 -22.42
CA PRO A 13 -9.37 6.97 -22.71
C PRO A 13 -7.85 7.05 -22.51
N PRO A 14 -7.19 5.96 -22.04
CA PRO A 14 -5.75 5.94 -21.86
C PRO A 14 -5.01 6.20 -23.18
N ARG A 15 -3.89 6.92 -23.13
CA ARG A 15 -3.01 7.10 -24.29
C ARG A 15 -2.37 5.76 -24.67
N PRO A 16 -2.33 5.37 -25.95
CA PRO A 16 -1.72 4.10 -26.36
C PRO A 16 -0.17 4.16 -26.35
N GLY A 17 0.47 2.99 -26.26
CA GLY A 17 1.92 2.83 -26.43
C GLY A 17 2.77 3.37 -25.28
N LEU A 18 3.94 3.94 -25.59
CA LEU A 18 4.87 4.50 -24.60
C LEU A 18 4.25 5.63 -23.75
N GLY A 19 3.25 6.33 -24.29
CA GLY A 19 2.48 7.33 -23.53
C GLY A 19 1.76 6.73 -22.32
N HIS A 20 1.25 5.50 -22.44
CA HIS A 20 0.62 4.78 -21.32
C HIS A 20 1.59 4.50 -20.18
N LEU A 21 2.84 4.14 -20.50
CA LEU A 21 3.85 3.81 -19.49
C LEU A 21 4.28 5.05 -18.69
N ILE A 22 4.41 6.19 -19.37
CA ILE A 22 4.72 7.47 -18.74
C ILE A 22 3.58 7.89 -17.82
N ASP A 23 2.34 7.81 -18.30
CA ASP A 23 1.14 8.13 -17.50
C ASP A 23 1.03 7.19 -16.28
N ALA A 24 1.22 5.88 -16.47
CA ALA A 24 1.20 4.89 -15.39
C ALA A 24 2.28 5.16 -14.32
N THR A 25 3.49 5.51 -14.73
CA THR A 25 4.57 5.91 -13.81
C THR A 25 4.19 7.17 -13.03
N GLY A 26 3.59 8.15 -13.71
CA GLY A 26 3.04 9.35 -13.07
C GLY A 26 1.97 9.02 -12.02
N TYR A 27 1.06 8.08 -12.32
CA TYR A 27 0.05 7.62 -11.37
C TYR A 27 0.65 6.90 -10.16
N SER A 28 1.67 6.06 -10.36
CA SER A 28 2.37 5.40 -9.26
C SER A 28 3.09 6.39 -8.34
N ILE A 29 3.75 7.42 -8.89
CA ILE A 29 4.41 8.47 -8.10
C ILE A 29 3.38 9.27 -7.30
N ALA A 30 2.25 9.64 -7.92
CA ALA A 30 1.17 10.33 -7.23
C ALA A 30 0.57 9.46 -6.10
N GLY A 31 0.40 8.16 -6.35
CA GLY A 31 -0.03 7.17 -5.36
C GLY A 31 0.90 7.09 -4.16
N MET A 32 2.22 7.02 -4.40
CA MET A 32 3.23 7.07 -3.34
C MET A 32 3.13 8.36 -2.51
N GLY A 33 2.97 9.51 -3.18
CA GLY A 33 2.78 10.80 -2.51
C GLY A 33 1.50 10.87 -1.67
N ARG A 34 0.44 10.16 -2.05
CA ARG A 34 -0.79 10.03 -1.25
C ARG A 34 -0.56 9.13 -0.03
N LEU A 35 0.08 7.99 -0.24
CA LEU A 35 0.38 7.00 0.79
C LEU A 35 1.27 7.59 1.89
N TRP A 36 2.27 8.40 1.53
CA TRP A 36 3.15 9.08 2.49
C TRP A 36 2.42 9.98 3.49
N ARG A 37 1.22 10.46 3.14
CA ARG A 37 0.39 11.28 4.03
C ARG A 37 -0.30 10.43 5.11
N GLU A 38 -0.41 9.13 4.91
CA GLU A 38 -0.98 8.21 5.90
C GLU A 38 0.02 7.93 7.02
N THR A 39 -0.49 7.96 8.26
CA THR A 39 0.35 7.70 9.44
C THR A 39 0.79 6.25 9.50
N ALA A 40 -0.08 5.30 9.13
CA ALA A 40 0.24 3.88 9.08
C ALA A 40 1.38 3.59 8.10
N ALA A 41 1.26 4.02 6.83
CA ALA A 41 2.35 3.93 5.86
C ALA A 41 3.70 4.51 6.34
N ARG A 42 3.71 5.66 7.03
CA ARG A 42 4.96 6.20 7.61
C ARG A 42 5.55 5.30 8.69
N GLN A 43 4.70 4.71 9.53
CA GLN A 43 5.14 3.74 10.55
C GLN A 43 5.74 2.49 9.89
N GLU A 44 5.11 1.97 8.84
CA GLU A 44 5.62 0.83 8.08
C GLU A 44 6.98 1.11 7.44
N LEU A 45 7.18 2.31 6.89
CA LEU A 45 8.47 2.73 6.34
C LEU A 45 9.57 2.81 7.41
N ILE A 46 9.24 3.29 8.61
CA ILE A 46 10.16 3.28 9.75
C ILE A 46 10.48 1.83 10.15
N LEU A 47 9.47 0.97 10.26
CA LEU A 47 9.65 -0.44 10.59
C LEU A 47 10.50 -1.17 9.52
N GLY A 48 10.27 -0.88 8.24
CA GLY A 48 11.07 -1.40 7.14
C GLY A 48 12.53 -0.96 7.21
N THR A 49 12.77 0.31 7.58
CA THR A 49 14.13 0.83 7.79
C THR A 49 14.83 0.13 8.95
N VAL A 50 14.13 -0.09 10.07
CA VAL A 50 14.65 -0.83 11.22
C VAL A 50 14.95 -2.28 10.83
N ALA A 51 14.04 -2.93 10.11
CA ALA A 51 14.21 -4.30 9.61
C ALA A 51 15.45 -4.43 8.70
N LEU A 52 15.68 -3.47 7.79
CA LEU A 52 16.90 -3.45 6.97
C LEU A 52 18.17 -3.34 7.84
N GLY A 53 18.16 -2.49 8.86
CA GLY A 53 19.27 -2.38 9.81
C GLY A 53 19.54 -3.69 10.56
N LEU A 54 18.47 -4.40 10.97
CA LEU A 54 18.58 -5.71 11.60
C LEU A 54 19.13 -6.77 10.65
N LEU A 55 18.68 -6.82 9.40
CA LEU A 55 19.21 -7.75 8.40
C LEU A 55 20.69 -7.53 8.14
N VAL A 56 21.14 -6.27 8.05
CA VAL A 56 22.57 -5.94 7.97
C VAL A 56 23.30 -6.43 9.22
N PHE A 57 22.76 -6.17 10.41
CA PHE A 57 23.34 -6.59 11.68
C PHE A 57 23.47 -8.12 11.80
N PHE A 58 22.50 -8.88 11.29
CA PHE A 58 22.53 -10.35 11.27
C PHE A 58 23.42 -10.93 10.16
N GLY A 59 24.02 -10.10 9.30
CA GLY A 59 24.84 -10.57 8.19
C GLY A 59 24.03 -11.25 7.10
N ALA A 60 22.81 -10.76 6.83
CA ALA A 60 21.91 -11.36 5.87
C ALA A 60 22.54 -11.48 4.46
N SER A 61 22.24 -12.59 3.79
CA SER A 61 22.69 -12.82 2.42
C SER A 61 21.93 -11.93 1.42
N VAL A 62 22.45 -11.80 0.21
CA VAL A 62 21.79 -11.07 -0.88
C VAL A 62 20.39 -11.62 -1.16
N ALA A 63 20.22 -12.95 -1.10
CA ALA A 63 18.92 -13.59 -1.30
C ALA A 63 17.92 -13.18 -0.20
N GLN A 64 18.37 -13.05 1.04
CA GLN A 64 17.53 -12.62 2.16
C GLN A 64 17.15 -11.13 2.05
N PHE A 65 18.06 -10.26 1.61
CA PHE A 65 17.73 -8.87 1.30
C PHE A 65 16.68 -8.75 0.19
N LEU A 66 16.81 -9.53 -0.89
CA LEU A 66 15.83 -9.55 -1.98
C LEU A 66 14.48 -10.11 -1.50
N GLY A 67 14.49 -11.18 -0.70
CA GLY A 67 13.27 -11.75 -0.11
C GLY A 67 12.52 -10.75 0.77
N PHE A 68 13.25 -10.06 1.66
CA PHE A 68 12.67 -8.97 2.44
C PHE A 68 12.16 -7.83 1.55
N GLY A 69 12.92 -7.43 0.54
CA GLY A 69 12.52 -6.39 -0.41
C GLY A 69 11.19 -6.69 -1.10
N VAL A 70 10.96 -7.95 -1.49
CA VAL A 70 9.68 -8.39 -2.07
C VAL A 70 8.56 -8.35 -1.03
N LEU A 71 8.78 -8.86 0.19
CA LEU A 71 7.76 -8.83 1.26
C LEU A 71 7.40 -7.40 1.67
N PHE A 72 8.38 -6.51 1.69
CA PHE A 72 8.18 -5.11 2.04
C PHE A 72 7.46 -4.35 0.91
N ALA A 73 7.81 -4.61 -0.35
CA ALA A 73 7.07 -4.07 -1.50
C ALA A 73 5.60 -4.54 -1.51
N LEU A 74 5.35 -5.80 -1.15
CA LEU A 74 3.99 -6.33 -0.99
C LEU A 74 3.25 -5.64 0.16
N LEU A 75 3.89 -5.37 1.30
CA LEU A 75 3.29 -4.62 2.39
C LEU A 75 2.80 -3.24 1.93
N LEU A 76 3.67 -2.47 1.26
CA LEU A 76 3.30 -1.15 0.74
C LEU A 76 2.19 -1.21 -0.31
N ALA A 77 2.19 -2.26 -1.16
CA ALA A 77 1.12 -2.46 -2.13
C ALA A 77 -0.23 -2.74 -1.44
N ILE A 78 -0.25 -3.57 -0.40
CA ILE A 78 -1.46 -3.86 0.37
C ILE A 78 -1.94 -2.64 1.14
N GLU A 79 -1.05 -1.86 1.74
CA GLU A 79 -1.39 -0.60 2.43
C GLU A 79 -1.97 0.45 1.45
N ALA A 80 -1.42 0.54 0.23
CA ALA A 80 -1.99 1.39 -0.82
C ALA A 80 -3.41 0.95 -1.23
N LEU A 81 -3.66 -0.36 -1.32
CA LEU A 81 -4.99 -0.90 -1.59
C LEU A 81 -5.94 -0.67 -0.42
N ASN A 82 -5.48 -0.84 0.83
CA ASN A 82 -6.27 -0.53 2.03
C ASN A 82 -6.69 0.95 2.04
N THR A 83 -5.74 1.85 1.81
CA THR A 83 -6.02 3.30 1.70
C THR A 83 -7.03 3.60 0.58
N ALA A 84 -6.93 2.92 -0.56
CA ALA A 84 -7.89 3.09 -1.65
C ALA A 84 -9.30 2.62 -1.26
N ILE A 85 -9.41 1.48 -0.56
CA ILE A 85 -10.66 0.96 -0.01
C ILE A 85 -11.26 1.95 0.99
N GLU A 86 -10.46 2.49 1.91
CA GLU A 86 -10.91 3.50 2.88
C GLU A 86 -11.47 4.74 2.18
N VAL A 87 -10.72 5.30 1.21
CA VAL A 87 -11.14 6.48 0.45
C VAL A 87 -12.46 6.23 -0.30
N LEU A 88 -12.62 5.07 -0.93
CA LEU A 88 -13.86 4.72 -1.61
C LEU A 88 -15.01 4.49 -0.63
N THR A 89 -14.73 3.84 0.48
CA THR A 89 -15.72 3.52 1.51
C THR A 89 -16.24 4.79 2.18
N ASP A 90 -15.37 5.73 2.54
CA ASP A 90 -15.74 7.03 3.11
C ASP A 90 -16.57 7.89 2.14
N ARG A 91 -16.32 7.73 0.84
CA ARG A 91 -17.08 8.43 -0.19
C ARG A 91 -18.46 7.82 -0.43
N ILE A 92 -18.59 6.48 -0.37
CA ILE A 92 -19.83 5.76 -0.68
C ILE A 92 -20.73 5.63 0.56
N SER A 93 -20.15 5.49 1.75
CA SER A 93 -20.84 5.36 3.04
C SER A 93 -20.38 6.46 4.01
N PRO A 94 -20.77 7.72 3.79
CA PRO A 94 -20.39 8.83 4.68
C PRO A 94 -21.02 8.75 6.07
N GLU A 95 -22.16 8.06 6.18
CA GLU A 95 -22.74 7.67 7.47
C GLU A 95 -22.24 6.28 7.90
N TRP A 96 -22.36 5.98 9.19
CA TRP A 96 -21.97 4.69 9.71
C TRP A 96 -22.76 3.55 9.04
N SER A 97 -22.04 2.52 8.59
CA SER A 97 -22.63 1.27 8.13
C SER A 97 -21.77 0.08 8.55
N GLN A 98 -22.42 -1.05 8.83
CA GLN A 98 -21.71 -2.29 9.17
C GLN A 98 -20.79 -2.73 8.04
N ALA A 99 -21.24 -2.64 6.78
CA ALA A 99 -20.43 -3.01 5.62
C ALA A 99 -19.18 -2.13 5.45
N ALA A 100 -19.28 -0.81 5.71
CA ALA A 100 -18.12 0.08 5.69
C ALA A 100 -17.13 -0.25 6.79
N LYS A 101 -17.61 -0.59 7.99
CA LYS A 101 -16.77 -1.08 9.08
C LYS A 101 -16.04 -2.36 8.67
N ASP A 102 -16.76 -3.36 8.17
CA ASP A 102 -16.19 -4.65 7.79
C ASP A 102 -15.13 -4.51 6.69
N ALA A 103 -15.37 -3.64 5.68
CA ALA A 103 -14.40 -3.38 4.62
C ALA A 103 -13.07 -2.81 5.16
N LYS A 104 -13.14 -1.86 6.10
CA LYS A 104 -11.96 -1.26 6.72
C LYS A 104 -11.24 -2.23 7.66
N ASP A 105 -12.00 -2.99 8.45
CA ASP A 105 -11.45 -3.98 9.38
C ASP A 105 -10.71 -5.09 8.62
N LEU A 106 -11.25 -5.55 7.48
CA LEU A 106 -10.60 -6.53 6.61
C LEU A 106 -9.35 -5.97 5.91
N GLY A 107 -9.41 -4.73 5.42
CA GLY A 107 -8.26 -4.06 4.82
C GLY A 107 -7.10 -3.89 5.81
N SER A 108 -7.42 -3.44 7.03
CA SER A 108 -6.45 -3.34 8.13
C SER A 108 -5.87 -4.70 8.54
N LEU A 109 -6.69 -5.76 8.56
CA LEU A 109 -6.21 -7.12 8.81
C LEU A 109 -5.20 -7.57 7.74
N ALA A 110 -5.46 -7.31 6.46
CA ALA A 110 -4.55 -7.67 5.38
C ALA A 110 -3.17 -7.00 5.54
N VAL A 111 -3.17 -5.71 5.90
CA VAL A 111 -1.95 -4.96 6.22
C VAL A 111 -1.22 -5.59 7.42
N GLY A 112 -1.94 -5.86 8.50
CA GLY A 112 -1.38 -6.49 9.71
C GLY A 112 -0.74 -7.85 9.43
N LEU A 113 -1.36 -8.69 8.58
CA LEU A 113 -0.78 -9.96 8.16
C LEU A 113 0.53 -9.78 7.38
N MET A 114 0.62 -8.76 6.52
CA MET A 114 1.87 -8.45 5.81
C MET A 114 2.96 -7.95 6.75
N VAL A 115 2.61 -7.17 7.78
CA VAL A 115 3.56 -6.77 8.84
C VAL A 115 4.09 -8.01 9.55
N LEU A 116 3.22 -8.96 9.93
CA LEU A 116 3.63 -10.21 10.58
C LEU A 116 4.54 -11.05 9.69
N CYS A 117 4.27 -11.14 8.39
CA CYS A 117 5.15 -11.82 7.44
C CYS A 117 6.55 -11.18 7.38
N ASN A 118 6.64 -9.85 7.32
CA ASN A 118 7.92 -9.14 7.31
C ASN A 118 8.70 -9.34 8.62
N VAL A 119 8.02 -9.20 9.77
CA VAL A 119 8.63 -9.43 11.09
C VAL A 119 9.09 -10.88 11.23
N GLY A 120 8.25 -11.84 10.84
CA GLY A 120 8.57 -13.26 10.88
C GLY A 120 9.77 -13.62 10.00
N PHE A 121 9.88 -13.02 8.81
CA PHE A 121 11.02 -13.20 7.93
C PHE A 121 12.32 -12.69 8.56
N VAL A 122 12.32 -11.47 9.10
CA VAL A 122 13.50 -10.88 9.77
C VAL A 122 13.91 -11.71 10.99
N ALA A 123 12.92 -12.17 11.78
CA ALA A 123 13.18 -13.05 12.91
C ALA A 123 13.78 -14.39 12.49
N ALA A 124 13.26 -15.00 11.41
CA ALA A 124 13.78 -16.26 10.87
C ALA A 124 15.24 -16.11 10.41
N VAL A 125 15.59 -15.00 9.76
CA VAL A 125 16.99 -14.67 9.39
C VAL A 125 17.85 -14.54 10.64
N GLY A 126 17.41 -13.76 11.64
CA GLY A 126 18.17 -13.58 12.90
C GLY A 126 18.37 -14.85 13.71
N LEU A 127 17.46 -15.82 13.57
CA LEU A 127 17.55 -17.16 14.19
C LEU A 127 18.30 -18.18 13.32
N GLY A 128 18.72 -17.82 12.10
CA GLY A 128 19.39 -18.74 11.16
C GLY A 128 18.50 -19.86 10.64
N LEU A 129 17.19 -19.65 10.58
CA LEU A 129 16.21 -20.64 10.09
C LEU A 129 16.04 -20.61 8.57
N VAL A 130 16.45 -19.52 7.93
CA VAL A 130 16.42 -19.26 6.48
C VAL A 130 17.68 -18.51 6.05
#